data_AF-A0A0P7V086-F1
#
_entry.id   AF-A0A0P7V086-F1
#
_cell.length_a   1.000
_cell.length_b   1.000
_cell.length_c   1.000
_cell.angle_alpha   90.00
_cell.angle_beta   90.00
_cell.angle_gamma   90.00
#
_symmetry.space_group_name_H-M   'P 1'
#
loop_
_entity.id
_entity.type
_entity.pdbx_description
1 polymer ?
#
loop_
_entity_poly.entity_id
_entity_poly.type
_entity_poly.pdbx_seq_one_letter_code
_entity_poly.pdbx_strand_id
1 'polypeptide(L)'
;MGSQRFANGTFEEISATSDHILKILEKCCSPDANPGCYEKETRELVTLFCRKDSPFPKHPDLDKCCGKGEHEWGLCLASLHYSSEELPSLQELTNEEICEQLKHGAQVFSARYTYELSRRYQSIPADLVLKATKNYVEMAEKCCSRSLSKICFLQEVLHCALA
;
A
#
# COMPACT_ATOMS: atom_id res chain seq x y z
N MET A 1 -4.69 0.35 2.18
CA MET A 1 -5.71 1.36 1.78
C MET A 1 -5.17 2.39 0.79
N GLY A 2 -4.04 3.07 1.05
CA GLY A 2 -3.48 4.07 0.11
C GLY A 2 -3.34 3.56 -1.33
N SER A 3 -2.65 2.45 -1.53
CA SER A 3 -2.44 1.88 -2.88
C SER A 3 -3.73 1.40 -3.54
N GLN A 4 -4.77 1.05 -2.77
CA GLN A 4 -6.06 0.63 -3.31
C GLN A 4 -6.83 1.81 -3.91
N ARG A 5 -6.74 3.00 -3.32
CA ARG A 5 -7.45 4.20 -3.78
C ARG A 5 -6.68 5.00 -4.80
N PHE A 6 -5.35 4.92 -4.74
CA PHE A 6 -4.43 5.63 -5.61
C PHE A 6 -3.60 4.62 -6.40
N ALA A 7 -4.28 3.74 -7.14
CA ALA A 7 -3.66 2.61 -7.80
C ALA A 7 -2.65 2.99 -8.90
N ASN A 8 -2.70 4.22 -9.45
CA ASN A 8 -1.67 4.74 -10.36
C ASN A 8 -0.53 5.49 -9.66
N GLY A 9 -0.62 5.71 -8.34
CA GLY A 9 0.46 6.29 -7.56
C GLY A 9 1.67 5.37 -7.50
N THR A 10 2.86 5.97 -7.54
CA THR A 10 4.15 5.27 -7.37
C THR A 10 4.31 4.73 -5.96
N PHE A 11 5.24 3.79 -5.77
CA PHE A 11 5.58 3.28 -4.45
C PHE A 11 6.04 4.43 -3.53
N GLU A 12 6.86 5.33 -4.06
CA GLU A 12 7.42 6.46 -3.36
C GLU A 12 6.35 7.47 -2.90
N GLU A 13 5.37 7.80 -3.74
CA GLU A 13 4.26 8.69 -3.37
C GLU A 13 3.36 8.07 -2.28
N ILE A 14 3.08 6.76 -2.38
CA ILE A 14 2.28 6.02 -1.39
C ILE A 14 3.02 5.92 -0.05
N SER A 15 4.33 5.64 -0.09
CA SER A 15 5.19 5.63 1.08
C SER A 15 5.26 7.01 1.72
N ALA A 16 5.43 8.08 0.94
CA ALA A 16 5.44 9.45 1.45
C ALA A 16 4.12 9.81 2.17
N THR A 17 2.98 9.33 1.66
CA THR A 17 1.68 9.50 2.32
C THR A 17 1.64 8.76 3.67
N SER A 18 2.11 7.51 3.70
CA SER A 18 2.18 6.69 4.91
C SER A 18 3.09 7.31 5.96
N ASP A 19 4.27 7.78 5.57
CA ASP A 19 5.23 8.45 6.46
C ASP A 19 4.65 9.73 7.07
N HIS A 20 3.88 10.48 6.30
CA HIS A 20 3.22 11.67 6.81
C HIS A 20 2.14 11.33 7.84
N ILE A 21 1.33 10.30 7.58
CA ILE A 21 0.32 9.81 8.54
C ILE A 21 1.00 9.32 9.82
N LEU A 22 2.11 8.57 9.71
CA LEU A 22 2.87 8.10 10.87
C LEU A 22 3.36 9.27 11.73
N LYS A 23 3.88 10.35 11.13
CA LYS A 23 4.29 11.56 11.86
C LYS A 23 3.14 12.22 12.61
N ILE A 24 1.93 12.23 12.02
CA ILE A 24 0.72 12.73 12.70
C ILE A 24 0.39 11.85 13.90
N LEU A 25 0.43 10.52 13.73
CA LEU A 25 0.16 9.56 14.81
C LEU A 25 1.19 9.69 15.94
N GLU A 26 2.48 9.76 15.63
CA GLU A 26 3.55 9.98 16.61
C GLU A 26 3.34 11.26 17.43
N LYS A 27 2.94 12.34 16.76
CA LYS A 27 2.66 13.63 17.39
C LYS A 27 1.40 13.60 18.25
N CYS A 28 0.29 13.06 17.73
CA CYS A 28 -1.03 13.18 18.34
C CYS A 28 -1.39 12.04 19.29
N CYS A 29 -0.67 10.92 19.29
CA CYS A 29 -0.81 9.85 20.27
C CYS A 29 0.18 9.97 21.43
N SER A 30 0.99 11.04 21.48
CA SER A 30 1.84 11.36 22.61
C SER A 30 1.00 11.66 23.87
N PRO A 31 1.46 11.29 25.08
CA PRO A 31 0.76 11.60 26.33
C PRO A 31 0.45 13.10 26.53
N ASP A 32 1.30 13.97 25.98
CA ASP A 32 1.20 15.42 26.10
C ASP A 32 0.44 16.08 24.94
N ALA A 33 -0.20 15.29 24.07
CA ALA A 33 -0.91 15.82 22.92
C ALA A 33 -2.14 16.64 23.32
N ASN A 34 -2.34 17.78 22.65
CA ASN A 34 -3.52 18.61 22.87
C ASN A 34 -4.81 17.88 22.48
N PRO A 35 -5.92 18.13 23.20
CA PRO A 35 -7.25 17.75 22.72
C PRO A 35 -7.50 18.29 21.31
N GLY A 36 -7.92 17.43 20.38
CA GLY A 36 -8.15 17.81 18.98
C GLY A 36 -6.91 17.81 18.08
N CYS A 37 -5.73 17.36 18.56
CA CYS A 37 -4.53 17.25 17.73
C CYS A 37 -4.81 16.49 16.42
N TYR A 38 -5.38 15.28 16.51
CA TYR A 38 -5.61 14.44 15.35
C TYR A 38 -6.52 15.09 14.30
N GLU A 39 -7.59 15.75 14.74
CA GLU A 39 -8.53 16.47 13.87
C GLU A 39 -7.83 17.62 13.13
N LYS A 40 -7.07 18.43 13.87
CA LYS A 40 -6.27 19.53 13.29
C LYS A 40 -5.27 19.02 12.25
N GLU A 41 -4.43 18.05 12.61
CA GLU A 41 -3.39 17.54 11.70
C GLU A 41 -4.00 16.81 10.49
N THR A 42 -5.13 16.12 10.66
CA THR A 42 -5.87 15.51 9.55
C THR A 42 -6.35 16.58 8.56
N ARG A 43 -6.90 17.70 9.05
CA ARG A 43 -7.32 18.82 8.19
C ARG A 43 -6.16 19.45 7.42
N GLU A 44 -4.99 19.56 8.05
CA GLU A 44 -3.77 20.01 7.38
C GLU A 44 -3.30 19.01 6.32
N LEU A 45 -3.38 17.70 6.60
CA LEU A 45 -3.08 16.64 5.65
C LEU A 45 -4.01 16.70 4.42
N VAL A 46 -5.32 16.86 4.62
CA VAL A 46 -6.29 17.05 3.52
C VAL A 46 -5.89 18.23 2.65
N THR A 47 -5.59 19.36 3.28
CA THR A 47 -5.18 20.57 2.57
C THR A 47 -3.92 20.33 1.75
N LEU A 48 -2.92 19.64 2.30
CA LEU A 48 -1.69 19.28 1.60
C LEU A 48 -1.94 18.33 0.43
N PHE A 49 -2.82 17.34 0.59
CA PHE A 49 -3.18 16.37 -0.45
C PHE A 49 -3.82 17.03 -1.68
N CYS A 50 -4.60 18.09 -1.43
CA CYS A 50 -5.31 18.86 -2.43
C CYS A 50 -4.45 19.92 -3.16
N ARG A 51 -3.20 20.16 -2.73
CA ARG A 51 -2.31 21.08 -3.44
C ARG A 51 -1.83 20.48 -4.76
N LYS A 52 -1.61 21.31 -5.78
CA LYS A 52 -1.10 20.87 -7.08
C LYS A 52 0.33 20.34 -7.01
N ASP A 53 1.16 20.92 -6.16
CA ASP A 53 2.56 20.57 -5.91
C ASP A 53 2.73 19.52 -4.79
N SER A 54 1.65 18.85 -4.39
CA SER A 54 1.69 17.84 -3.34
C SER A 54 2.57 16.63 -3.74
N PRO A 55 3.40 16.08 -2.83
CA PRO A 55 4.20 14.89 -3.07
C PRO A 55 3.39 13.58 -2.99
N PHE A 56 2.08 13.68 -2.77
CA PHE A 56 1.17 12.54 -2.60
C PHE A 56 0.55 12.13 -3.93
N PRO A 57 0.15 10.85 -4.06
CA PRO A 57 -0.35 10.35 -5.32
C PRO A 57 -1.68 11.01 -5.69
N LYS A 58 -1.89 11.17 -6.99
CA LYS A 58 -3.07 11.85 -7.53
C LYS A 58 -4.08 10.84 -8.08
N HIS A 59 -5.34 11.25 -8.09
CA HIS A 59 -6.44 10.56 -8.74
C HIS A 59 -7.20 11.56 -9.62
N PRO A 60 -7.69 11.19 -10.82
CA PRO A 60 -8.46 12.10 -11.67
C PRO A 60 -9.65 12.76 -10.96
N ASP A 61 -10.32 12.01 -10.09
CA ASP A 61 -11.44 12.49 -9.26
C ASP A 61 -11.04 13.12 -7.91
N LEU A 62 -9.75 13.27 -7.62
CA LEU A 62 -9.30 13.81 -6.33
C LEU A 62 -9.84 15.23 -6.07
N ASP A 63 -9.89 16.07 -7.11
CA ASP A 63 -10.38 17.45 -6.99
C ASP A 63 -11.86 17.50 -6.56
N LYS A 64 -12.66 16.48 -6.90
CA LYS A 64 -14.04 16.35 -6.44
C LYS A 64 -14.13 16.09 -4.93
N CYS A 65 -13.10 15.47 -4.34
CA CYS A 65 -12.99 15.25 -2.90
C CYS A 65 -12.43 16.48 -2.17
N CYS A 66 -11.59 17.29 -2.82
CA CYS A 66 -10.94 18.44 -2.20
C CYS A 66 -11.89 19.60 -1.80
N GLY A 67 -13.10 19.63 -2.37
CA GLY A 67 -14.16 20.57 -1.96
C GLY A 67 -15.09 20.04 -0.84
N LYS A 68 -14.86 18.81 -0.36
CA LYS A 68 -15.71 18.15 0.65
C LYS A 68 -15.29 18.55 2.06
N GLY A 69 -16.25 18.63 2.97
CA GLY A 69 -15.99 18.88 4.39
C GLY A 69 -15.23 17.73 5.04
N GLU A 70 -14.67 17.98 6.23
CA GLU A 70 -13.82 17.05 7.00
C GLU A 70 -14.41 15.63 7.17
N HIS A 71 -15.72 15.54 7.40
CA HIS A 71 -16.43 14.27 7.56
C HIS A 71 -16.68 13.52 6.24
N GLU A 72 -16.77 14.24 5.12
CA GLU A 72 -17.08 13.66 3.80
C GLU A 72 -15.81 13.32 3.02
N TRP A 73 -14.68 13.96 3.32
CA TRP A 73 -13.42 13.75 2.60
C TRP A 73 -12.95 12.29 2.68
N GLY A 74 -12.96 11.69 3.87
CA GLY A 74 -12.56 10.30 4.05
C GLY A 74 -13.44 9.32 3.27
N LEU A 75 -14.76 9.55 3.27
CA LEU A 75 -15.71 8.76 2.49
C LEU A 75 -15.52 8.96 0.98
N CYS A 76 -15.24 10.19 0.54
CA CYS A 76 -14.95 10.48 -0.86
C CYS A 76 -13.68 9.74 -1.33
N LEU A 77 -12.60 9.80 -0.55
CA LEU A 77 -11.38 9.04 -0.86
C LEU A 77 -11.61 7.54 -0.89
N ALA A 78 -12.44 7.02 0.02
CA ALA A 78 -12.81 5.62 0.05
C ALA A 78 -13.66 5.19 -1.16
N SER A 79 -14.21 6.13 -1.94
CA SER A 79 -14.94 5.84 -3.17
C SER A 79 -14.06 5.88 -4.43
N LEU A 80 -12.83 6.39 -4.33
CA LEU A 80 -11.90 6.41 -5.46
C LEU A 80 -11.55 4.99 -5.90
N HIS A 81 -11.52 4.81 -7.21
CA HIS A 81 -11.30 3.53 -7.86
C HIS A 81 -10.86 3.73 -9.32
N TYR A 82 -9.88 2.94 -9.77
CA TYR A 82 -9.46 2.86 -11.16
C TYR A 82 -10.07 1.65 -11.84
N SER A 83 -10.55 1.79 -13.08
CA SER A 83 -10.90 0.64 -13.91
C SER A 83 -9.67 -0.24 -14.20
N SER A 84 -9.89 -1.50 -14.57
CA SER A 84 -8.77 -2.41 -14.88
C SER A 84 -7.95 -1.96 -16.10
N GLU A 85 -8.52 -1.14 -16.98
CA GLU A 85 -7.87 -0.61 -18.18
C GLU A 85 -6.91 0.54 -17.85
N GLU A 86 -7.14 1.22 -16.72
CA GLU A 86 -6.29 2.32 -16.23
C GLU A 86 -5.08 1.85 -15.42
N LEU A 87 -5.05 0.57 -15.03
CA LEU A 87 -3.97 -0.01 -14.24
C LEU A 87 -2.81 -0.47 -15.14
N PRO A 88 -1.55 -0.27 -14.70
CA PRO A 88 -0.40 -0.83 -15.38
C PRO A 88 -0.49 -2.35 -15.55
N SER A 89 0.14 -2.87 -16.61
CA SER A 89 0.30 -4.31 -16.80
C SER A 89 0.99 -4.94 -15.60
N LEU A 90 0.53 -6.14 -15.19
CA LEU A 90 1.20 -6.88 -14.13
C LEU A 90 2.58 -7.29 -14.63
N GLN A 91 3.62 -6.85 -13.94
CA GLN A 91 4.92 -7.46 -14.07
C GLN A 91 5.01 -8.61 -13.07
N GLU A 92 4.86 -9.83 -13.57
CA GLU A 92 5.13 -11.02 -12.75
C GLU A 92 6.65 -11.13 -12.57
N LEU A 93 7.08 -11.16 -11.31
CA LEU A 93 8.48 -11.38 -10.98
C LEU A 93 8.82 -12.85 -11.15
N THR A 94 9.98 -13.12 -11.74
CA THR A 94 10.60 -14.44 -11.74
C THR A 94 11.03 -14.83 -10.32
N ASN A 95 11.19 -16.13 -10.07
CA ASN A 95 11.69 -16.64 -8.79
C ASN A 95 13.07 -16.04 -8.43
N GLU A 96 13.92 -15.82 -9.43
CA GLU A 96 15.21 -15.16 -9.28
C GLU A 96 15.08 -13.70 -8.86
N GLU A 97 14.21 -12.92 -9.52
CA GLU A 97 13.95 -11.53 -9.16
C GLU A 97 13.35 -11.40 -7.76
N ILE A 98 12.45 -12.30 -7.37
CA ILE A 98 11.90 -12.38 -6.01
C ILE A 98 13.03 -12.53 -4.99
N CYS A 99 13.97 -13.45 -5.24
CA CYS A 99 15.08 -13.69 -4.34
C CYS A 99 16.09 -12.54 -4.31
N GLU A 100 16.35 -11.87 -5.44
CA GLU A 100 17.18 -10.65 -5.44
C GLU A 100 16.52 -9.52 -4.65
N GLN A 101 15.21 -9.29 -4.84
CA GLN A 101 14.50 -8.26 -4.09
C GLN A 101 14.52 -8.53 -2.58
N LEU A 102 14.38 -9.79 -2.16
CA LEU A 102 14.42 -10.18 -0.74
C LEU A 102 15.76 -9.85 -0.07
N LYS A 103 16.88 -9.89 -0.81
CA LYS A 103 18.21 -9.53 -0.27
C LYS A 103 18.31 -8.07 0.18
N HIS A 104 17.47 -7.19 -0.37
CA HIS A 104 17.39 -5.80 0.07
C HIS A 104 16.65 -5.62 1.41
N GLY A 105 16.07 -6.69 1.96
CA GLY A 105 15.46 -6.74 3.28
C GLY A 105 13.98 -7.14 3.24
N ALA A 106 13.58 -8.03 4.16
CA ALA A 106 12.23 -8.57 4.25
C ALA A 106 11.15 -7.49 4.43
N GLN A 107 11.45 -6.41 5.16
CA GLN A 107 10.51 -5.31 5.37
C GLN A 107 10.20 -4.56 4.05
N VAL A 108 11.23 -4.19 3.29
CA VAL A 108 11.06 -3.46 2.01
C VAL A 108 10.37 -4.36 0.99
N PHE A 109 10.75 -5.65 0.95
CA PHE A 109 10.10 -6.64 0.11
C PHE A 109 8.61 -6.79 0.44
N SER A 110 8.27 -6.93 1.72
CA SER A 110 6.88 -7.00 2.22
C SER A 110 6.07 -5.75 1.85
N ALA A 111 6.65 -4.56 2.02
CA ALA A 111 6.00 -3.30 1.67
C ALA A 111 5.74 -3.19 0.17
N ARG A 112 6.70 -3.57 -0.68
CA ARG A 112 6.54 -3.58 -2.14
C ARG A 112 5.48 -4.57 -2.59
N TYR A 113 5.47 -5.78 -2.05
CA TYR A 113 4.43 -6.75 -2.36
C TYR A 113 3.04 -6.28 -1.92
N THR A 114 2.93 -5.71 -0.72
CA THR A 114 1.66 -5.11 -0.24
C THR A 114 1.18 -4.01 -1.19
N TYR A 115 2.08 -3.16 -1.66
CA TYR A 115 1.78 -2.08 -2.61
C TYR A 115 1.24 -2.61 -3.94
N GLU A 116 1.93 -3.58 -4.56
CA GLU A 116 1.52 -4.18 -5.85
C GLU A 116 0.21 -4.97 -5.74
N LEU A 117 0.04 -5.74 -4.66
CA LEU A 117 -1.19 -6.49 -4.43
C LEU A 117 -2.37 -5.54 -4.21
N SER A 118 -2.19 -4.52 -3.37
CA SER A 118 -3.24 -3.56 -3.01
C SER A 118 -3.73 -2.75 -4.22
N ARG A 119 -2.82 -2.25 -5.06
CA ARG A 119 -3.21 -1.42 -6.22
C ARG A 119 -3.98 -2.21 -7.27
N ARG A 120 -3.73 -3.51 -7.38
CA ARG A 120 -4.41 -4.38 -8.33
C ARG A 120 -5.77 -4.85 -7.82
N TYR A 121 -5.87 -5.14 -6.53
CA TYR A 121 -7.09 -5.61 -5.89
C TYR A 121 -7.68 -4.52 -4.98
N GLN A 122 -8.21 -3.47 -5.60
CA GLN A 122 -8.64 -2.24 -4.89
C GLN A 122 -9.77 -2.46 -3.89
N SER A 123 -10.57 -3.52 -4.06
CA SER A 123 -11.71 -3.85 -3.19
C SER A 123 -11.44 -4.99 -2.20
N ILE A 124 -10.23 -5.56 -2.19
CA ILE A 124 -9.89 -6.65 -1.26
C ILE A 124 -9.80 -6.11 0.19
N PRO A 125 -10.31 -6.84 1.19
CA PRO A 125 -10.16 -6.45 2.58
C PRO A 125 -8.69 -6.31 3.01
N ALA A 126 -8.39 -5.31 3.84
CA ALA A 126 -7.00 -4.99 4.22
C ALA A 126 -6.34 -6.14 5.01
N ASP A 127 -7.08 -6.84 5.85
CA ASP A 127 -6.63 -8.03 6.57
C ASP A 127 -6.23 -9.17 5.62
N LEU A 128 -6.97 -9.33 4.52
CA LEU A 128 -6.64 -10.32 3.51
C LEU A 128 -5.38 -9.95 2.71
N VAL A 129 -5.16 -8.66 2.39
CA VAL A 129 -3.89 -8.17 1.83
C VAL A 129 -2.72 -8.51 2.74
N LEU A 130 -2.86 -8.22 4.04
CA LEU A 130 -1.80 -8.45 5.01
C LEU A 130 -1.50 -9.94 5.18
N LYS A 131 -2.54 -10.79 5.22
CA LYS A 131 -2.38 -12.24 5.28
C LYS A 131 -1.69 -12.78 4.03
N ALA A 132 -2.13 -12.36 2.85
CA ALA A 132 -1.52 -12.77 1.57
C ALA A 132 -0.05 -12.32 1.49
N THR A 133 0.24 -11.09 1.93
CA THR A 133 1.61 -10.56 2.00
C THR A 133 2.47 -11.40 2.92
N LYS A 134 2.00 -11.67 4.14
CA LYS A 134 2.74 -12.49 5.11
C LYS A 134 3.08 -13.86 4.52
N ASN A 135 2.08 -14.56 3.98
CA ASN A 135 2.29 -15.89 3.39
C ASN A 135 3.30 -15.85 2.23
N TYR A 136 3.24 -14.81 1.39
CA TYR A 136 4.16 -14.64 0.27
C TYR A 136 5.60 -14.38 0.71
N VAL A 137 5.80 -13.54 1.74
CA VAL A 137 7.12 -13.26 2.33
C VAL A 137 7.70 -14.53 2.97
N GLU A 138 6.91 -15.27 3.75
CA GLU A 138 7.35 -16.54 4.36
C GLU A 138 7.74 -17.59 3.31
N MET A 139 6.97 -17.69 2.22
CA MET A 139 7.32 -18.52 1.06
C MET A 139 8.65 -18.10 0.44
N ALA A 140 8.85 -16.80 0.19
CA ALA A 140 10.08 -16.29 -0.41
C ALA A 140 11.30 -16.56 0.48
N GLU A 141 11.21 -16.29 1.79
CA GLU A 141 12.29 -16.58 2.76
C GLU A 141 12.65 -18.07 2.80
N LYS A 142 11.63 -18.93 2.79
CA LYS A 142 11.79 -20.39 2.77
C LYS A 142 12.44 -20.89 1.48
N CYS A 143 12.04 -20.36 0.32
CA CYS A 143 12.46 -20.90 -0.97
C CYS A 143 13.76 -20.29 -1.50
N CYS A 144 14.04 -19.01 -1.22
CA CYS A 144 15.27 -18.35 -1.66
C CYS A 144 16.51 -18.84 -0.92
N SER A 145 16.36 -19.46 0.25
CA SER A 145 17.45 -20.07 1.01
C SER A 145 17.78 -21.51 0.57
N ARG A 146 17.03 -22.10 -0.37
CA ARG A 146 17.22 -23.49 -0.83
C ARG A 146 18.02 -23.57 -2.12
N SER A 147 18.82 -24.61 -2.25
CA SER A 147 19.58 -24.92 -3.47
C SER A 147 18.70 -25.19 -4.70
N LEU A 148 17.46 -25.67 -4.49
CA LEU A 148 16.46 -25.92 -5.53
C LEU A 148 15.28 -24.95 -5.38
N SER A 149 15.55 -23.65 -5.41
CA SER A 149 14.55 -22.58 -5.20
C SER A 149 13.31 -22.73 -6.11
N LYS A 150 13.50 -23.02 -7.40
CA LYS A 150 12.41 -23.21 -8.37
C LYS A 150 11.40 -24.28 -7.96
N ILE A 151 11.89 -25.44 -7.49
CA ILE A 151 11.03 -26.54 -7.07
C ILE A 151 10.28 -26.17 -5.79
N CYS A 152 10.95 -25.47 -4.87
CA CYS A 152 10.31 -24.97 -3.66
C CYS A 152 9.14 -24.03 -3.97
N PHE A 153 9.35 -23.00 -4.80
CA PHE A 153 8.27 -22.07 -5.17
C PHE A 153 7.07 -22.78 -5.80
N LEU A 154 7.32 -23.74 -6.71
CA LEU A 154 6.25 -24.52 -7.33
C LEU A 154 5.43 -25.30 -6.29
N GLN A 155 6.09 -25.93 -5.30
CA GLN A 155 5.42 -26.68 -4.23
C GLN A 155 4.56 -25.77 -3.34
N GLU A 156 5.07 -24.61 -2.95
CA GLU A 156 4.35 -23.65 -2.10
C GLU A 156 3.12 -23.07 -2.82
N VAL A 157 3.25 -22.73 -4.11
CA VAL A 157 2.12 -22.25 -4.93
C VAL A 157 1.04 -23.31 -5.07
N LEU A 158 1.42 -24.56 -5.35
CA LEU A 158 0.48 -25.68 -5.43
C LEU A 158 -0.23 -25.92 -4.09
N HIS A 159 0.49 -25.83 -2.97
CA HIS A 159 -0.10 -25.98 -1.65
C HIS A 159 -1.15 -24.89 -1.37
N CYS A 160 -0.86 -23.65 -1.77
CA CYS A 160 -1.79 -22.54 -1.61
C CYS A 160 -3.03 -22.65 -2.52
N ALA A 161 -2.91 -23.28 -3.70
CA ALA A 161 -4.04 -23.50 -4.61
C ALA A 161 -4.99 -24.62 -4.15
N LEU A 162 -4.53 -25.50 -3.26
CA LEU A 162 -5.27 -26.67 -2.77
C LEU A 162 -5.85 -26.48 -1.36
N ALA A 163 -5.52 -25.38 -0.69
CA ALA A 163 -5.98 -25.01 0.65
C ALA A 163 -7.15 -24.03 0.59
#